data_AF-A0A1H9JQM2-F1
#
_entry.id   AF-A0A1H9JQM2-F1
#
_cell.length_a   1.000
_cell.length_b   1.000
_cell.length_c   1.000
_cell.angle_alpha   90.00
_cell.angle_beta   90.00
_cell.angle_gamma   90.00
#
_symmetry.space_group_name_H-M   'P 1'
#
loop_
_entity.id
_entity.type
_entity.pdbx_description
1 polymer ?
#
loop_
_entity_poly.entity_id
_entity_poly.type
_entity_poly.pdbx_seq_one_letter_code
_entity_poly.pdbx_strand_id
1 'polypeptide(L)'
;MRAIDLYAGIGGWSLGLKLAGVDVVGSYEWWQPAIDTHNGNHGTELTSINIRTMDLDSLPSDIDLVVGSPPCTQFSYSNRGGSGDLADGQVDLERFFAIVERLKPRFWAMENVPRVAKYLEACFSDSESSLYKYRELKPNIGVFDFSEFGCPQARKRCVATNIPLAQINQFKPYCANLTLGDVTKAIGCKGRVVDPVWGVELSQPQVTEREQEELLDDEELRLNRESKVFHPVYNNMSFPDRLDVPARTVTATCTRVSRESIVVASGAGYRRLTVRERATLQGFPITYQFFGKSFSEKVKMIGNAIPPTFSYILASYALGRTGADFIPHTEAGADLCLPVKNALATKVDTAGKTYPEKRRFRAAIPHLRFKSGMRFEFANEVGEVDTTWSMRFYSGNSKDIRTHYLDEKLGSQLEKCVELEDVAVRATASSNSMEELITSVDGALLQRIWTRRRQGEGPYHWVDLLGEIANDVYDDLLAVLTEVDAERIVLELVGQRDSNGKFVNEAKLKRHAYRIIAGVIVGVWFSRKNSDKQLARAA
;
A
#
# COMPACT_ATOMS: atom_id res chain seq x y z
N MET A 1 14.03 -30.03 -18.41
CA MET A 1 14.07 -28.57 -18.66
C MET A 1 14.90 -27.94 -17.58
N ARG A 2 15.97 -27.22 -17.95
CA ARG A 2 16.88 -26.52 -17.01
C ARG A 2 16.55 -25.04 -16.95
N ALA A 3 16.52 -24.46 -15.76
CA ALA A 3 16.16 -23.07 -15.55
C ALA A 3 17.10 -22.33 -14.60
N ILE A 4 17.14 -21.00 -14.74
CA ILE A 4 17.71 -20.10 -13.73
C ILE A 4 16.69 -19.09 -13.21
N ASP A 5 16.86 -18.70 -11.95
CA ASP A 5 16.02 -17.75 -11.22
C ASP A 5 16.82 -16.48 -10.85
N LEU A 6 16.60 -15.40 -11.60
CA LEU A 6 17.28 -14.11 -11.41
C LEU A 6 16.49 -13.22 -10.45
N TYR A 7 17.18 -12.54 -9.53
CA TYR A 7 16.53 -11.74 -8.48
C TYR A 7 15.59 -12.63 -7.65
N ALA A 8 16.12 -13.79 -7.25
CA ALA A 8 15.32 -14.92 -6.76
C ALA A 8 14.54 -14.61 -5.48
N GLY A 9 15.00 -13.65 -4.68
CA GLY A 9 14.43 -13.34 -3.39
C GLY A 9 14.35 -14.59 -2.52
N ILE A 10 13.14 -14.88 -2.03
CA ILE A 10 12.88 -16.09 -1.24
C ILE A 10 12.48 -17.29 -2.10
N GLY A 11 12.73 -17.30 -3.41
CA GLY A 11 12.51 -18.48 -4.26
C GLY A 11 11.06 -18.68 -4.71
N GLY A 12 10.30 -17.60 -4.92
CA GLY A 12 8.92 -17.71 -5.42
C GLY A 12 8.85 -18.39 -6.79
N TRP A 13 9.73 -17.98 -7.71
CA TRP A 13 9.95 -18.64 -8.98
C TRP A 13 10.45 -20.07 -8.80
N SER A 14 11.57 -20.24 -8.10
CA SER A 14 12.18 -21.55 -7.83
C SER A 14 11.20 -22.60 -7.29
N LEU A 15 10.32 -22.24 -6.35
CA LEU A 15 9.31 -23.15 -5.81
C LEU A 15 8.31 -23.61 -6.87
N GLY A 16 7.70 -22.68 -7.61
CA GLY A 16 6.73 -23.02 -8.64
C GLY A 16 7.33 -23.80 -9.81
N LEU A 17 8.56 -23.45 -10.21
CA LEU A 17 9.31 -24.18 -11.24
C LEU A 17 9.58 -25.63 -10.80
N LYS A 18 10.12 -25.84 -9.59
CA LYS A 18 10.43 -27.17 -9.06
C LYS A 18 9.18 -28.04 -8.92
N LEU A 19 8.07 -27.48 -8.42
CA LEU A 19 6.80 -28.19 -8.31
C LEU A 19 6.24 -28.64 -9.67
N ALA A 20 6.53 -27.91 -10.74
CA ALA A 20 6.14 -28.32 -12.09
C ALA A 20 7.02 -29.44 -12.67
N GLY A 21 8.20 -29.69 -12.10
CA GLY A 21 9.21 -30.62 -12.59
C GLY A 21 10.37 -29.97 -13.35
N VAL A 22 10.57 -28.65 -13.23
CA VAL A 22 11.71 -27.94 -13.83
C VAL A 22 12.93 -28.03 -12.91
N ASP A 23 14.09 -28.32 -13.49
CA ASP A 23 15.38 -28.34 -12.79
C ASP A 23 15.94 -26.92 -12.70
N VAL A 24 15.90 -26.31 -11.51
CA VAL A 24 16.45 -24.97 -11.27
C VAL A 24 17.92 -25.10 -10.89
N VAL A 25 18.79 -24.87 -11.87
CA VAL A 25 20.24 -25.12 -11.78
C VAL A 25 21.03 -23.93 -11.23
N GLY A 26 20.41 -22.75 -11.12
CA GLY A 26 21.03 -21.57 -10.55
C GLY A 26 20.02 -20.51 -10.14
N SER A 27 20.26 -19.89 -8.99
CA SER A 27 19.44 -18.78 -8.46
C SER A 27 20.37 -17.65 -8.02
N TYR A 28 19.99 -16.40 -8.27
CA TYR A 28 20.86 -15.24 -8.08
C TYR A 28 20.13 -14.19 -7.24
N GLU A 29 20.72 -13.84 -6.08
CA GLU A 29 20.14 -12.92 -5.10
C GLU A 29 21.27 -12.22 -4.32
N TRP A 30 21.05 -10.99 -3.89
CA TRP A 30 22.04 -10.19 -3.15
C TRP A 30 21.69 -9.99 -1.68
N TRP A 31 20.40 -10.06 -1.33
CA TRP A 31 19.90 -9.78 0.00
C TRP A 31 19.99 -11.00 0.92
N GLN A 32 20.95 -10.98 1.85
CA GLN A 32 21.30 -12.13 2.68
C GLN A 32 20.12 -12.84 3.39
N PRO A 33 19.16 -12.16 4.05
CA PRO A 33 18.01 -12.84 4.66
C PRO A 33 17.14 -13.61 3.65
N ALA A 34 17.03 -13.09 2.42
CA ALA A 34 16.31 -13.78 1.35
C ALA A 34 17.07 -15.02 0.86
N ILE A 35 18.40 -14.91 0.75
CA ILE A 35 19.31 -16.04 0.47
C ILE A 35 19.18 -17.13 1.52
N ASP A 36 19.23 -16.77 2.80
CA ASP A 36 19.10 -17.72 3.92
C ASP A 36 17.76 -18.44 3.84
N THR A 37 16.70 -17.71 3.49
CA THR A 37 15.36 -18.27 3.29
C THR A 37 15.28 -19.18 2.06
N HIS A 38 15.86 -18.79 0.94
CA HIS A 38 15.92 -19.60 -0.27
C HIS A 38 16.68 -20.91 0.01
N ASN A 39 17.89 -20.82 0.57
CA ASN A 39 18.73 -21.97 0.93
C ASN A 39 18.02 -22.93 1.88
N GLY A 40 17.37 -22.39 2.92
CA GLY A 40 16.65 -23.18 3.91
C GLY A 40 15.51 -24.02 3.34
N ASN A 41 14.82 -23.55 2.30
CA ASN A 41 13.66 -24.25 1.72
C ASN A 41 14.00 -25.06 0.47
N HIS A 42 15.03 -24.67 -0.28
CA HIS A 42 15.38 -25.28 -1.55
C HIS A 42 16.59 -26.21 -1.49
N GLY A 43 17.24 -26.31 -0.32
CA GLY A 43 18.45 -27.12 -0.13
C GLY A 43 19.64 -26.60 -0.95
N THR A 44 19.65 -25.30 -1.26
CA THR A 44 20.70 -24.65 -2.05
C THR A 44 21.77 -24.02 -1.16
N GLU A 45 22.90 -23.66 -1.75
CA GLU A 45 24.03 -22.98 -1.08
C GLU A 45 24.36 -21.65 -1.77
N LEU A 46 23.32 -20.85 -2.05
CA LEU A 46 23.50 -19.55 -2.69
C LEU A 46 24.34 -18.61 -1.84
N THR A 47 25.16 -17.81 -2.50
CA THR A 47 25.93 -16.70 -1.91
C THR A 47 25.46 -15.38 -2.51
N SER A 48 25.69 -14.28 -1.79
CA SER A 48 25.27 -12.95 -2.23
C SER A 48 25.96 -12.56 -3.53
N ILE A 49 25.17 -12.22 -4.55
CA ILE A 49 25.66 -11.82 -5.87
C ILE A 49 24.90 -10.61 -6.40
N ASN A 50 25.64 -9.61 -6.87
CA ASN A 50 25.06 -8.46 -7.55
C ASN A 50 24.91 -8.75 -9.05
N ILE A 51 23.68 -8.98 -9.50
CA ILE A 51 23.36 -9.29 -10.90
C ILE A 51 23.80 -8.17 -11.85
N ARG A 52 23.80 -6.91 -11.39
CA ARG A 52 24.24 -5.76 -12.21
C ARG A 52 25.72 -5.87 -12.63
N THR A 53 26.56 -6.48 -11.81
CA THR A 53 28.02 -6.52 -11.99
C THR A 53 28.60 -7.92 -12.16
N MET A 54 27.78 -8.97 -12.05
CA MET A 54 28.27 -10.36 -12.18
C MET A 54 28.84 -10.64 -13.58
N ASP A 55 29.78 -11.56 -13.68
CA ASP A 55 30.27 -12.02 -14.98
C ASP A 55 29.22 -12.89 -15.68
N LEU A 56 28.85 -12.54 -16.92
CA LEU A 56 27.87 -13.30 -17.69
C LEU A 56 28.44 -14.63 -18.18
N ASP A 57 29.76 -14.76 -18.30
CA ASP A 57 30.39 -16.01 -18.72
C ASP A 57 30.45 -17.04 -17.58
N SER A 58 30.18 -16.61 -16.33
CA SER A 58 30.00 -17.50 -15.19
C SER A 58 28.63 -18.19 -15.13
N LEU A 59 27.69 -17.79 -15.99
CA LEU A 59 26.36 -18.38 -16.03
C LEU A 59 26.41 -19.82 -16.58
N PRO A 60 25.56 -20.73 -16.08
CA PRO A 60 25.48 -22.09 -16.58
C PRO A 60 25.06 -22.11 -18.06
N SER A 61 25.58 -23.09 -18.82
CA SER A 61 25.13 -23.38 -20.17
C SER A 61 23.85 -24.21 -20.19
N ASP A 62 23.26 -24.32 -21.39
CA ASP A 62 22.13 -25.21 -21.68
C ASP A 62 20.91 -24.92 -20.80
N ILE A 63 20.51 -23.64 -20.79
CA ILE A 63 19.35 -23.14 -20.05
C ILE A 63 18.16 -23.03 -20.98
N ASP A 64 17.09 -23.75 -20.64
CA ASP A 64 15.84 -23.75 -21.39
C ASP A 64 14.89 -22.62 -20.95
N LEU A 65 14.98 -22.19 -19.70
CA LEU A 65 14.07 -21.22 -19.10
C LEU A 65 14.81 -20.20 -18.21
N VAL A 66 14.64 -18.91 -18.48
CA VAL A 66 15.14 -17.83 -17.61
C VAL A 66 13.96 -17.10 -16.97
N VAL A 67 13.89 -17.06 -15.65
CA VAL A 67 12.88 -16.27 -14.93
C VAL A 67 13.52 -15.21 -14.05
N GLY A 68 12.77 -14.18 -13.71
CA GLY A 68 13.20 -13.24 -12.68
C GLY A 68 12.28 -12.07 -12.40
N SER A 69 12.53 -11.42 -11.27
CA SER A 69 11.75 -10.27 -10.78
C SER A 69 12.65 -9.08 -10.45
N PRO A 70 13.16 -8.35 -11.46
CA PRO A 70 13.97 -7.14 -11.24
C PRO A 70 13.32 -6.14 -10.26
N PRO A 71 14.10 -5.43 -9.42
CA PRO A 71 13.57 -4.50 -8.44
C PRO A 71 12.58 -3.48 -9.02
N CYS A 72 11.41 -3.36 -8.39
CA CYS A 72 10.33 -2.48 -8.84
C CYS A 72 10.30 -1.10 -8.15
N THR A 73 11.22 -0.86 -7.21
CA THR A 73 11.20 0.30 -6.30
C THR A 73 11.19 1.64 -7.03
N GLN A 74 11.88 1.71 -8.17
CA GLN A 74 11.97 2.90 -9.00
C GLN A 74 10.76 3.13 -9.93
N PHE A 75 9.88 2.13 -10.08
CA PHE A 75 8.71 2.19 -10.96
C PHE A 75 7.37 2.28 -10.19
N SER A 76 7.39 2.14 -8.86
CA SER A 76 6.20 2.10 -8.01
C SER A 76 5.67 3.49 -7.60
N TYR A 77 4.34 3.66 -7.53
CA TYR A 77 3.70 4.86 -6.95
C TYR A 77 3.91 4.97 -5.43
N SER A 78 4.09 3.84 -4.75
CA SER A 78 4.07 3.78 -3.28
C SER A 78 5.35 4.34 -2.63
N ASN A 79 6.44 4.43 -3.39
CA ASN A 79 7.69 5.02 -2.93
C ASN A 79 7.86 6.43 -3.52
N ARG A 80 8.11 7.42 -2.64
CA ARG A 80 8.42 8.82 -2.98
C ARG A 80 7.35 9.63 -3.72
N GLY A 81 6.08 9.26 -3.70
CA GLY A 81 5.01 10.07 -4.30
C GLY A 81 5.16 10.25 -5.82
N GLY A 82 5.81 9.29 -6.49
CA GLY A 82 5.99 9.30 -7.95
C GLY A 82 7.36 9.78 -8.45
N SER A 83 8.32 10.12 -7.58
CA SER A 83 9.71 10.46 -7.96
C SER A 83 10.68 9.26 -7.91
N GLY A 84 10.29 8.16 -8.54
CA GLY A 84 11.20 7.03 -8.77
C GLY A 84 12.29 7.39 -9.77
N ASP A 85 13.51 6.92 -9.55
CA ASP A 85 14.62 7.10 -10.48
C ASP A 85 14.53 6.05 -11.59
N LEU A 86 13.78 6.38 -12.65
CA LEU A 86 13.57 5.48 -13.78
C LEU A 86 14.89 5.01 -14.40
N ALA A 87 15.93 5.84 -14.39
CA ALA A 87 17.23 5.48 -14.93
C ALA A 87 17.91 4.38 -14.11
N ASP A 88 17.86 4.46 -12.77
CA ASP A 88 18.37 3.38 -11.90
C ASP A 88 17.58 2.07 -12.08
N GLY A 89 16.25 2.15 -12.23
CA GLY A 89 15.41 0.97 -12.45
C GLY A 89 15.66 0.30 -13.80
N GLN A 90 15.98 1.10 -14.83
CA GLN A 90 16.27 0.62 -16.18
C GLN A 90 17.52 -0.27 -16.24
N VAL A 91 18.50 -0.05 -15.35
CA VAL A 91 19.71 -0.88 -15.26
C VAL A 91 19.37 -2.36 -15.02
N ASP A 92 18.45 -2.67 -14.10
CA ASP A 92 18.09 -4.06 -13.82
C ASP A 92 17.25 -4.69 -14.94
N LEU A 93 16.41 -3.89 -15.62
CA LEU A 93 15.66 -4.36 -16.79
C LEU A 93 16.60 -4.73 -17.94
N GLU A 94 17.53 -3.83 -18.29
CA GLU A 94 18.56 -4.10 -19.30
C GLU A 94 19.39 -5.33 -18.93
N ARG A 95 19.74 -5.46 -17.65
CA ARG A 95 20.56 -6.58 -17.19
C ARG A 95 19.84 -7.92 -17.34
N PHE A 96 18.54 -7.98 -17.00
CA PHE A 96 17.73 -9.16 -17.22
C PHE A 96 17.71 -9.56 -18.71
N PHE A 97 17.41 -8.62 -19.62
CA PHE A 97 17.36 -8.92 -21.06
C PHE A 97 18.73 -9.26 -21.65
N ALA A 98 19.82 -8.66 -21.16
CA ALA A 98 21.18 -9.03 -21.54
C ALA A 98 21.48 -10.51 -21.20
N ILE A 99 21.04 -10.98 -20.03
CA ILE A 99 21.21 -12.38 -19.63
C ILE A 99 20.38 -13.30 -20.54
N VAL A 100 19.13 -12.93 -20.84
CA VAL A 100 18.27 -13.70 -21.76
C VAL A 100 18.90 -13.77 -23.17
N GLU A 101 19.40 -12.66 -23.69
CA GLU A 101 20.07 -12.61 -25.00
C GLU A 101 21.35 -13.45 -25.04
N ARG A 102 22.12 -13.45 -23.93
CA ARG A 102 23.35 -14.26 -23.79
C ARG A 102 23.06 -15.76 -23.76
N LEU A 103 22.07 -16.18 -22.98
CA LEU A 103 21.74 -17.59 -22.74
C LEU A 103 20.86 -18.19 -23.84
N LYS A 104 20.11 -17.36 -24.58
CA LYS A 104 19.18 -17.76 -25.64
C LYS A 104 18.24 -18.91 -25.21
N PRO A 105 17.53 -18.77 -24.07
CA PRO A 105 16.69 -19.83 -23.58
C PRO A 105 15.47 -20.04 -24.49
N ARG A 106 14.90 -21.25 -24.44
CA ARG A 106 13.65 -21.55 -25.15
C ARG A 106 12.50 -20.68 -24.65
N PHE A 107 12.45 -20.44 -23.35
CA PHE A 107 11.46 -19.60 -22.70
C PHE A 107 12.10 -18.59 -21.76
N TRP A 108 11.47 -17.44 -21.57
CA TRP A 108 11.86 -16.52 -20.51
C TRP A 108 10.64 -15.80 -19.96
N ALA A 109 10.67 -15.41 -18.68
CA ALA A 109 9.60 -14.62 -18.06
C ALA A 109 10.16 -13.65 -17.02
N MET A 110 9.73 -12.40 -17.10
CA MET A 110 10.05 -11.34 -16.15
C MET A 110 8.77 -10.86 -15.48
N GLU A 111 8.78 -10.71 -14.15
CA GLU A 111 7.68 -10.10 -13.41
C GLU A 111 8.06 -8.70 -12.87
N ASN A 112 7.09 -7.78 -12.87
CA ASN A 112 7.24 -6.47 -12.28
C ASN A 112 5.89 -5.81 -11.91
N VAL A 113 5.89 -4.60 -11.37
CA VAL A 113 4.65 -3.86 -11.06
C VAL A 113 3.89 -3.46 -12.33
N PRO A 114 2.54 -3.33 -12.29
CA PRO A 114 1.72 -3.14 -13.49
C PRO A 114 2.12 -2.00 -14.43
N ARG A 115 2.66 -0.90 -13.88
CA ARG A 115 3.05 0.26 -14.69
C ARG A 115 4.21 -0.05 -15.64
N VAL A 116 5.07 -1.02 -15.30
CA VAL A 116 6.20 -1.41 -16.13
C VAL A 116 5.75 -1.97 -17.48
N ALA A 117 4.51 -2.47 -17.61
CA ALA A 117 3.99 -2.94 -18.90
C ALA A 117 4.05 -1.86 -19.98
N LYS A 118 3.43 -0.70 -19.71
CA LYS A 118 3.45 0.45 -20.63
C LYS A 118 4.84 1.04 -20.83
N TYR A 119 5.68 0.97 -19.80
CA TYR A 119 7.07 1.42 -19.89
C TYR A 119 7.85 0.56 -20.89
N LEU A 120 7.80 -0.78 -20.74
CA LEU A 120 8.46 -1.71 -21.65
C LEU A 120 7.92 -1.61 -23.08
N GLU A 121 6.61 -1.49 -23.26
CA GLU A 121 5.98 -1.30 -24.58
C GLU A 121 6.54 -0.06 -25.28
N ALA A 122 6.67 1.07 -24.56
CA ALA A 122 7.26 2.28 -25.08
C ALA A 122 8.75 2.08 -25.42
N CYS A 123 9.53 1.49 -24.51
CA CYS A 123 10.95 1.25 -24.71
C CYS A 123 11.25 0.30 -25.88
N PHE A 124 10.45 -0.74 -26.10
CA PHE A 124 10.64 -1.64 -27.24
C PHE A 124 10.18 -1.05 -28.59
N SER A 125 9.42 0.04 -28.57
CA SER A 125 8.93 0.73 -29.76
C SER A 125 9.77 1.96 -30.14
N ASP A 126 10.65 2.41 -29.26
CA ASP A 126 11.47 3.61 -29.43
C ASP A 126 12.92 3.23 -29.75
N SER A 127 13.40 3.58 -30.95
CA SER A 127 14.77 3.24 -31.40
C SER A 127 15.88 3.88 -30.56
N GLU A 128 15.57 4.97 -29.85
CA GLU A 128 16.53 5.64 -28.96
C GLU A 128 16.62 4.96 -27.58
N SER A 129 15.70 4.06 -27.26
CA SER A 129 15.74 3.32 -26.00
C SER A 129 16.85 2.26 -26.01
N SER A 130 17.60 2.16 -24.90
CA SER A 130 18.59 1.11 -24.71
C SER A 130 17.99 -0.31 -24.70
N LEU A 131 16.68 -0.44 -24.43
CA LEU A 131 15.97 -1.72 -24.47
C LEU A 131 15.55 -2.13 -25.88
N TYR A 132 15.55 -1.20 -26.84
CA TYR A 132 15.10 -1.45 -28.23
C TYR A 132 15.88 -2.59 -28.92
N LYS A 133 17.16 -2.75 -28.58
CA LYS A 133 17.99 -3.84 -29.11
C LYS A 133 17.46 -5.23 -28.75
N TYR A 134 16.74 -5.37 -27.64
CA TYR A 134 16.18 -6.65 -27.17
C TYR A 134 14.79 -6.98 -27.74
N ARG A 135 14.23 -6.16 -28.64
CA ARG A 135 12.90 -6.42 -29.26
C ARG A 135 12.83 -7.77 -30.00
N GLU A 136 13.97 -8.26 -30.50
CA GLU A 136 14.08 -9.56 -31.17
C GLU A 136 13.88 -10.75 -30.23
N LEU A 137 13.88 -10.53 -28.90
CA LEU A 137 13.44 -11.52 -27.91
C LEU A 137 11.92 -11.78 -27.95
N LYS A 138 11.18 -11.05 -28.80
CA LYS A 138 9.73 -11.16 -29.03
C LYS A 138 8.90 -11.06 -27.73
N PRO A 139 9.05 -9.96 -26.97
CA PRO A 139 8.37 -9.80 -25.70
C PRO A 139 6.84 -9.66 -25.90
N ASN A 140 6.09 -10.59 -25.33
CA ASN A 140 4.67 -10.43 -25.03
C ASN A 140 4.55 -9.82 -23.63
N ILE A 141 3.83 -8.71 -23.52
CA ILE A 141 3.75 -7.91 -22.29
C ILE A 141 2.28 -7.81 -21.88
N GLY A 142 1.98 -8.16 -20.64
CA GLY A 142 0.61 -8.12 -20.12
C GLY A 142 0.55 -7.91 -18.61
N VAL A 143 -0.61 -7.43 -18.14
CA VAL A 143 -0.89 -7.33 -16.70
C VAL A 143 -1.82 -8.46 -16.30
N PHE A 144 -1.37 -9.29 -15.37
CA PHE A 144 -2.11 -10.44 -14.84
C PHE A 144 -2.53 -10.18 -13.40
N ASP A 145 -3.75 -10.56 -13.03
CA ASP A 145 -4.16 -10.67 -11.63
C ASP A 145 -3.91 -12.09 -11.15
N PHE A 146 -2.94 -12.28 -10.24
CA PHE A 146 -2.58 -13.62 -9.78
C PHE A 146 -3.69 -14.35 -9.01
N SER A 147 -4.76 -13.63 -8.61
CA SER A 147 -5.96 -14.30 -8.07
C SER A 147 -6.69 -15.20 -9.07
N GLU A 148 -6.53 -14.93 -10.37
CA GLU A 148 -7.06 -15.79 -11.44
C GLU A 148 -6.19 -17.04 -11.69
N PHE A 149 -5.07 -17.18 -10.96
CA PHE A 149 -4.07 -18.25 -11.13
C PHE A 149 -3.77 -18.96 -9.80
N GLY A 150 -4.79 -19.16 -8.96
CA GLY A 150 -4.71 -19.96 -7.75
C GLY A 150 -4.10 -19.24 -6.54
N CYS A 151 -3.67 -17.98 -6.67
CA CYS A 151 -3.21 -17.20 -5.53
C CYS A 151 -4.42 -16.61 -4.77
N PRO A 152 -4.55 -16.75 -3.45
CA PRO A 152 -5.64 -16.15 -2.65
C PRO A 152 -5.52 -14.60 -2.51
N GLN A 153 -4.98 -13.91 -3.51
CA GLN A 153 -4.61 -12.50 -3.45
C GLN A 153 -4.81 -11.80 -4.80
N ALA A 154 -5.61 -10.74 -4.79
CA ALA A 154 -5.73 -9.78 -5.91
C ALA A 154 -4.41 -8.99 -6.05
N ARG A 155 -3.48 -9.56 -6.81
CA ARG A 155 -2.12 -9.06 -7.02
C ARG A 155 -1.87 -8.89 -8.50
N LYS A 156 -2.14 -7.68 -9.00
CA LYS A 156 -1.88 -7.32 -10.40
C LYS A 156 -0.39 -7.08 -10.62
N ARG A 157 0.20 -7.73 -11.63
CA ARG A 157 1.61 -7.59 -12.01
C ARG A 157 1.80 -7.60 -13.51
N CYS A 158 2.78 -6.84 -13.98
CA CYS A 158 3.29 -6.92 -15.34
C CYS A 158 4.09 -8.21 -15.48
N VAL A 159 3.84 -8.96 -16.55
CA VAL A 159 4.63 -10.11 -16.97
C VAL A 159 5.08 -9.86 -18.40
N ALA A 160 6.39 -9.89 -18.63
CA ALA A 160 6.99 -9.86 -19.95
C ALA A 160 7.59 -11.23 -20.25
N THR A 161 7.32 -11.81 -21.42
CA THR A 161 7.76 -13.18 -21.75
C THR A 161 7.72 -13.43 -23.26
N ASN A 162 8.50 -14.38 -23.79
CA ASN A 162 8.29 -14.86 -25.16
C ASN A 162 7.10 -15.84 -25.31
N ILE A 163 6.41 -16.17 -24.23
CA ILE A 163 5.21 -17.01 -24.24
C ILE A 163 3.99 -16.17 -24.65
N PRO A 164 3.16 -16.61 -25.62
CA PRO A 164 1.92 -15.92 -25.94
C PRO A 164 0.97 -15.84 -24.74
N LEU A 165 0.46 -14.65 -24.42
CA LEU A 165 -0.35 -14.45 -23.20
C LEU A 165 -1.63 -15.29 -23.18
N ALA A 166 -2.21 -15.59 -24.34
CA ALA A 166 -3.37 -16.47 -24.46
C ALA A 166 -3.08 -17.89 -23.94
N GLN A 167 -1.84 -18.36 -24.14
CA GLN A 167 -1.40 -19.67 -23.65
C GLN A 167 -1.20 -19.70 -22.13
N ILE A 168 -0.95 -18.56 -21.50
CA ILE A 168 -0.96 -18.45 -20.03
C ILE A 168 -2.40 -18.39 -19.53
N ASN A 169 -3.25 -17.60 -20.18
CA ASN A 169 -4.65 -17.41 -19.78
C ASN A 169 -5.50 -18.68 -19.86
N GLN A 170 -5.11 -19.66 -20.67
CA GLN A 170 -5.84 -20.93 -20.77
C GLN A 170 -5.93 -21.71 -19.44
N PHE A 171 -5.01 -21.45 -18.49
CA PHE A 171 -4.98 -22.13 -17.20
C PHE A 171 -5.97 -21.55 -16.18
N LYS A 172 -6.49 -20.32 -16.40
CA LYS A 172 -7.39 -19.65 -15.45
C LYS A 172 -8.59 -20.49 -15.02
N PRO A 173 -9.33 -21.17 -15.93
CA PRO A 173 -10.51 -21.95 -15.56
C PRO A 173 -10.20 -23.16 -14.67
N TYR A 174 -8.95 -23.60 -14.62
CA TYR A 174 -8.50 -24.77 -13.86
C TYR A 174 -7.91 -24.39 -12.50
N CYS A 175 -7.79 -23.10 -12.21
CA CYS A 175 -7.27 -22.60 -10.95
C CYS A 175 -8.40 -22.37 -9.93
N ALA A 176 -8.13 -22.66 -8.65
CA ALA A 176 -9.07 -22.38 -7.58
C ALA A 176 -9.20 -20.86 -7.32
N ASN A 177 -10.42 -20.40 -7.06
CA ASN A 177 -10.70 -19.03 -6.63
C ASN A 177 -10.70 -18.97 -5.10
N LEU A 178 -9.54 -18.67 -4.50
CA LEU A 178 -9.36 -18.66 -3.05
C LEU A 178 -9.54 -17.25 -2.45
N THR A 179 -10.08 -17.20 -1.24
CA THR A 179 -10.40 -15.96 -0.52
C THR A 179 -9.48 -15.72 0.69
N LEU A 180 -9.53 -14.50 1.24
CA LEU A 180 -8.90 -14.20 2.52
C LEU A 180 -9.47 -15.07 3.66
N GLY A 181 -10.76 -15.37 3.61
CA GLY A 181 -11.46 -16.24 4.55
C GLY A 181 -10.92 -17.67 4.54
N ASP A 182 -10.65 -18.23 3.36
CA ASP A 182 -10.12 -19.60 3.23
C ASP A 182 -8.77 -19.73 3.93
N VAL A 183 -7.87 -18.76 3.72
CA VAL A 183 -6.55 -18.75 4.37
C VAL A 183 -6.65 -18.54 5.87
N THR A 184 -7.40 -17.54 6.33
CA THR A 184 -7.53 -17.26 7.78
C THR A 184 -8.19 -18.41 8.53
N LYS A 185 -9.16 -19.10 7.91
CA LYS A 185 -9.80 -20.30 8.47
C LYS A 185 -8.83 -21.48 8.53
N ALA A 186 -8.09 -21.76 7.45
CA ALA A 186 -7.12 -22.84 7.39
C ALA A 186 -6.02 -22.67 8.45
N ILE A 187 -5.37 -21.51 8.48
CA ILE A 187 -4.30 -21.20 9.44
C ILE A 187 -4.83 -21.04 10.86
N GLY A 188 -6.11 -20.68 11.05
CA GLY A 188 -6.76 -20.61 12.35
C GLY A 188 -7.11 -21.97 12.98
N CYS A 189 -7.02 -23.07 12.24
CA CYS A 189 -7.41 -24.39 12.72
C CYS A 189 -6.59 -24.86 13.94
N LYS A 190 -7.26 -25.50 14.90
CA LYS A 190 -6.69 -26.00 16.18
C LYS A 190 -6.24 -27.47 16.15
N GLY A 191 -6.37 -28.15 15.01
CA GLY A 191 -6.02 -29.56 14.86
C GLY A 191 -5.10 -29.79 13.67
N ARG A 192 -5.67 -30.25 12.57
CA ARG A 192 -4.96 -30.44 11.30
C ARG A 192 -5.14 -29.20 10.43
N VAL A 193 -4.03 -28.63 9.98
CA VAL A 193 -4.01 -27.49 9.05
C VAL A 193 -3.83 -28.06 7.66
N VAL A 194 -4.82 -27.80 6.79
CA VAL A 194 -4.75 -28.11 5.37
C VAL A 194 -4.37 -26.84 4.64
N ASP A 195 -3.31 -26.87 3.85
CA ASP A 195 -2.91 -25.74 3.02
C ASP A 195 -3.98 -25.50 1.93
N PRO A 196 -4.63 -24.32 1.90
CA PRO A 196 -5.69 -24.07 0.93
C PRO A 196 -5.19 -23.92 -0.51
N VAL A 197 -3.89 -23.69 -0.71
CA VAL A 197 -3.26 -23.49 -2.01
C VAL A 197 -2.65 -24.80 -2.52
N TRP A 198 -1.89 -25.48 -1.68
CA TRP A 198 -1.04 -26.62 -2.06
C TRP A 198 -1.52 -27.97 -1.54
N GLY A 199 -2.61 -28.03 -0.78
CA GLY A 199 -3.22 -29.28 -0.31
C GLY A 199 -2.42 -30.03 0.77
N VAL A 200 -1.14 -29.69 1.00
CA VAL A 200 -0.31 -30.29 2.04
C VAL A 200 -0.92 -30.11 3.43
N GLU A 201 -0.78 -31.14 4.26
CA GLU A 201 -1.41 -31.20 5.57
C GLU A 201 -0.35 -31.35 6.68
N LEU A 202 -0.45 -30.50 7.70
CA LEU A 202 0.42 -30.55 8.88
C LEU A 202 -0.43 -30.51 10.16
N SER A 203 0.10 -31.07 11.24
CA SER A 203 -0.46 -30.82 12.56
C SER A 203 -0.23 -29.36 12.98
N GLN A 204 -1.15 -28.80 13.77
CA GLN A 204 -1.08 -27.42 14.23
C GLN A 204 0.31 -26.99 14.75
N PRO A 205 1.00 -27.78 15.60
CA PRO A 205 2.29 -27.38 16.18
C PRO A 205 3.44 -27.32 15.18
N GLN A 206 3.30 -27.98 14.03
CA GLN A 206 4.32 -27.98 12.97
C GLN A 206 4.25 -26.72 12.09
N VAL A 207 3.12 -26.01 12.10
CA VAL A 207 2.95 -24.80 11.28
C VAL A 207 3.53 -23.60 12.02
N THR A 208 4.69 -23.13 11.56
CA THR A 208 5.43 -22.00 12.13
C THR A 208 4.83 -20.64 11.71
N GLU A 209 5.25 -19.55 12.35
CA GLU A 209 4.86 -18.16 12.03
C GLU A 209 3.37 -17.81 12.26
N ARG A 210 2.74 -18.50 13.20
CA ARG A 210 1.31 -18.34 13.55
C ARG A 210 1.05 -17.36 14.68
N GLU A 211 2.08 -16.72 15.21
CA GLU A 211 1.98 -15.79 16.32
C GLU A 211 1.06 -14.63 15.92
N GLN A 212 0.01 -14.43 16.71
CA GLN A 212 -0.90 -13.31 16.54
C GLN A 212 -0.35 -12.12 17.31
N GLU A 213 -0.42 -10.96 16.66
CA GLU A 213 -0.23 -9.69 17.34
C GLU A 213 -1.40 -9.40 18.29
N GLU A 214 -1.17 -8.50 19.25
CA GLU A 214 -2.24 -7.92 20.05
C GLU A 214 -3.30 -7.26 19.14
N LEU A 215 -4.56 -7.31 19.60
CA LEU A 215 -5.66 -6.59 18.96
C LEU A 215 -5.30 -5.11 18.79
N LEU A 216 -5.82 -4.49 17.75
CA LEU A 216 -5.63 -3.06 17.52
C LEU A 216 -6.30 -2.28 18.65
N ASP A 217 -5.57 -1.33 19.24
CA ASP A 217 -6.15 -0.35 20.16
C ASP A 217 -7.06 0.65 19.42
N ASP A 218 -7.82 1.46 20.15
CA ASP A 218 -8.80 2.38 19.53
C ASP A 218 -8.16 3.40 18.57
N GLU A 219 -6.95 3.86 18.87
CA GLU A 219 -6.20 4.78 18.02
C GLU A 219 -5.75 4.07 16.73
N GLU A 220 -5.19 2.87 16.86
CA GLU A 220 -4.76 2.06 15.72
C GLU A 220 -5.94 1.65 14.83
N LEU A 221 -7.07 1.31 15.45
CA LEU A 221 -8.33 0.99 14.79
C LEU A 221 -8.84 2.20 14.00
N ARG A 222 -8.86 3.38 14.62
CA ARG A 222 -9.26 4.63 13.96
C ARG A 222 -8.34 4.96 12.79
N LEU A 223 -7.02 4.86 12.96
CA LEU A 223 -6.03 5.12 11.91
C LEU A 223 -6.21 4.19 10.69
N ASN A 224 -6.37 2.89 10.94
CA ASN A 224 -6.62 1.92 9.86
C ASN A 224 -7.94 2.22 9.13
N ARG A 225 -9.01 2.53 9.86
CA ARG A 225 -10.31 2.87 9.27
C ARG A 225 -10.22 4.13 8.43
N GLU A 226 -9.62 5.20 8.94
CA GLU A 226 -9.53 6.46 8.20
C GLU A 226 -8.67 6.36 6.96
N SER A 227 -7.50 5.74 7.07
CA SER A 227 -6.59 5.57 5.94
C SER A 227 -7.17 4.70 4.81
N LYS A 228 -8.18 3.87 5.10
CA LYS A 228 -8.88 3.04 4.11
C LYS A 228 -10.15 3.68 3.58
N VAL A 229 -10.99 4.23 4.45
CA VAL A 229 -12.35 4.69 4.09
C VAL A 229 -12.39 6.17 3.70
N PHE A 230 -11.41 6.96 4.16
CA PHE A 230 -11.38 8.42 3.99
C PHE A 230 -10.04 8.92 3.45
N HIS A 231 -9.30 8.07 2.72
CA HIS A 231 -7.99 8.46 2.22
C HIS A 231 -8.08 9.68 1.29
N PRO A 232 -7.21 10.69 1.44
CA PRO A 232 -7.31 11.95 0.70
C PRO A 232 -7.11 11.80 -0.82
N VAL A 233 -6.21 10.90 -1.23
CA VAL A 233 -5.78 10.74 -2.63
C VAL A 233 -6.34 9.46 -3.26
N TYR A 234 -6.11 8.31 -2.63
CA TYR A 234 -6.54 7.02 -3.14
C TYR A 234 -8.01 6.69 -2.86
N ASN A 235 -8.56 5.77 -3.66
CA ASN A 235 -9.92 5.27 -3.52
C ASN A 235 -10.16 4.59 -2.16
N ASN A 236 -11.44 4.56 -1.77
CA ASN A 236 -11.89 3.86 -0.58
C ASN A 236 -11.58 2.36 -0.66
N MET A 237 -11.26 1.79 0.49
CA MET A 237 -11.02 0.37 0.70
C MET A 237 -11.92 -0.13 1.83
N SER A 238 -12.26 -1.41 1.80
CA SER A 238 -12.99 -2.05 2.89
C SER A 238 -12.21 -1.98 4.19
N PHE A 239 -12.93 -1.71 5.28
CA PHE A 239 -12.44 -1.87 6.64
C PHE A 239 -13.55 -2.47 7.52
N PRO A 240 -13.33 -3.64 8.16
CA PRO A 240 -12.19 -4.54 7.98
C PRO A 240 -12.08 -5.05 6.54
N ASP A 241 -10.96 -5.70 6.22
CA ASP A 241 -10.80 -6.37 4.95
C ASP A 241 -11.80 -7.54 4.83
N ARG A 242 -12.37 -7.67 3.64
CA ARG A 242 -13.43 -8.64 3.34
C ARG A 242 -12.88 -10.06 3.28
N LEU A 243 -13.54 -11.00 3.97
CA LEU A 243 -13.14 -12.40 4.00
C LEU A 243 -13.64 -13.20 2.78
N ASP A 244 -14.68 -12.73 2.11
CA ASP A 244 -15.38 -13.43 1.02
C ASP A 244 -14.78 -13.18 -0.38
N VAL A 245 -13.63 -12.51 -0.43
CA VAL A 245 -12.93 -12.16 -1.67
C VAL A 245 -11.44 -12.46 -1.52
N PRO A 246 -10.68 -12.59 -2.64
CA PRO A 246 -9.23 -12.63 -2.58
C PRO A 246 -8.67 -11.45 -1.79
N ALA A 247 -7.61 -11.68 -1.02
CA ALA A 247 -7.00 -10.63 -0.23
C ALA A 247 -6.43 -9.53 -1.14
N ARG A 248 -6.31 -8.31 -0.63
CA ARG A 248 -5.52 -7.28 -1.32
C ARG A 248 -4.05 -7.66 -1.37
N THR A 249 -3.30 -6.97 -2.23
CA THR A 249 -1.86 -7.16 -2.36
C THR A 249 -1.14 -7.08 -1.00
N VAL A 250 -0.44 -8.15 -0.62
CA VAL A 250 0.48 -8.17 0.52
C VAL A 250 1.71 -7.34 0.15
N THR A 251 1.97 -6.29 0.93
CA THR A 251 3.06 -5.35 0.70
C THR A 251 4.29 -5.67 1.56
N ALA A 252 5.47 -5.31 1.06
CA ALA A 252 6.73 -5.54 1.76
C ALA A 252 6.94 -4.63 2.97
N THR A 253 6.19 -3.53 3.03
CA THR A 253 6.20 -2.60 4.17
C THR A 253 4.77 -2.44 4.66
N CYS A 254 4.53 -2.77 5.93
CA CYS A 254 3.28 -2.44 6.62
C CYS A 254 3.55 -2.23 8.11
N THR A 255 3.07 -1.12 8.66
CA THR A 255 3.08 -0.85 10.11
C THR A 255 1.74 -1.24 10.71
N ARG A 256 1.59 -1.22 12.04
CA ARG A 256 0.28 -1.49 12.68
C ARG A 256 -0.85 -0.57 12.19
N VAL A 257 -0.50 0.60 11.64
CA VAL A 257 -1.44 1.68 11.27
C VAL A 257 -1.37 2.10 9.79
N SER A 258 -0.58 1.41 8.96
CA SER A 258 -0.48 1.73 7.53
C SER A 258 -1.73 1.30 6.75
N ARG A 259 -2.14 2.08 5.75
CA ARG A 259 -3.28 1.79 4.85
C ARG A 259 -3.20 0.39 4.23
N GLU A 260 -1.99 -0.03 3.91
CA GLU A 260 -1.69 -1.30 3.25
C GLU A 260 -2.01 -2.50 4.15
N SER A 261 -2.00 -2.34 5.48
CA SER A 261 -2.22 -3.40 6.44
C SER A 261 -3.57 -4.08 6.21
N ILE A 262 -3.55 -5.41 6.14
CA ILE A 262 -4.77 -6.22 6.05
C ILE A 262 -5.25 -6.46 7.48
N VAL A 263 -6.47 -6.05 7.78
CA VAL A 263 -7.07 -6.10 9.11
C VAL A 263 -8.36 -6.92 9.04
N VAL A 264 -8.47 -7.92 9.91
CA VAL A 264 -9.62 -8.82 9.98
C VAL A 264 -10.27 -8.73 11.36
N ALA A 265 -11.58 -9.01 11.42
CA ALA A 265 -12.27 -9.19 12.69
C ALA A 265 -11.79 -10.48 13.38
N SER A 266 -11.61 -10.44 14.69
CA SER A 266 -11.16 -11.58 15.50
C SER A 266 -11.74 -11.49 16.91
N GLY A 267 -12.71 -12.35 17.21
CA GLY A 267 -13.45 -12.29 18.48
C GLY A 267 -14.16 -10.95 18.63
N ALA A 268 -13.88 -10.25 19.75
CA ALA A 268 -14.47 -8.94 20.05
C ALA A 268 -13.73 -7.74 19.43
N GLY A 269 -12.62 -7.96 18.70
CA GLY A 269 -11.79 -6.88 18.17
C GLY A 269 -11.26 -7.11 16.77
N TYR A 270 -10.21 -6.37 16.43
CA TYR A 270 -9.58 -6.40 15.11
C TYR A 270 -8.10 -6.72 15.24
N ARG A 271 -7.57 -7.52 14.30
CA ARG A 271 -6.14 -7.87 14.26
C ARG A 271 -5.58 -7.75 12.86
N ARG A 272 -4.25 -7.64 12.78
CA ARG A 272 -3.53 -7.87 11.53
C ARG A 272 -3.35 -9.36 11.28
N LEU A 273 -2.93 -9.68 10.04
CA LEU A 273 -2.56 -11.03 9.65
C LEU A 273 -1.22 -11.45 10.25
N THR A 274 -1.12 -12.72 10.66
CA THR A 274 0.14 -13.36 11.06
C THR A 274 1.12 -13.45 9.88
N VAL A 275 2.39 -13.76 10.15
CA VAL A 275 3.37 -13.96 9.08
C VAL A 275 2.98 -15.16 8.20
N ARG A 276 2.48 -16.25 8.80
CA ARG A 276 1.99 -17.42 8.05
C ARG A 276 0.78 -17.12 7.19
N GLU A 277 -0.21 -16.38 7.69
CA GLU A 277 -1.37 -15.98 6.87
C GLU A 277 -0.92 -15.15 5.67
N ARG A 278 0.04 -14.23 5.82
CA ARG A 278 0.60 -13.45 4.71
C ARG A 278 1.36 -14.31 3.71
N ALA A 279 2.15 -15.27 4.18
CA ALA A 279 2.88 -16.22 3.34
C ALA A 279 1.94 -17.07 2.49
N THR A 280 0.92 -17.67 3.11
CA THR A 280 -0.09 -18.45 2.40
C THR A 280 -0.93 -17.57 1.45
N LEU A 281 -1.21 -16.32 1.84
CA LEU A 281 -1.83 -15.35 0.92
C LEU A 281 -0.96 -15.05 -0.31
N GLN A 282 0.36 -15.11 -0.16
CA GLN A 282 1.32 -14.97 -1.25
C GLN A 282 1.52 -16.28 -2.02
N GLY A 283 0.83 -17.36 -1.65
CA GLY A 283 0.92 -18.67 -2.29
C GLY A 283 2.12 -19.51 -1.86
N PHE A 284 2.78 -19.18 -0.74
CA PHE A 284 3.80 -20.07 -0.16
C PHE A 284 3.15 -21.15 0.72
N PRO A 285 3.62 -22.40 0.66
CA PRO A 285 3.03 -23.50 1.40
C PRO A 285 3.25 -23.35 2.91
N ILE A 286 2.39 -23.98 3.72
CA ILE A 286 2.53 -24.03 5.18
C ILE A 286 3.82 -24.71 5.66
N THR A 287 4.49 -25.48 4.79
CA THR A 287 5.82 -26.07 5.04
C THR A 287 6.96 -25.06 4.93
N TYR A 288 6.77 -23.95 4.20
CA TYR A 288 7.82 -22.99 3.88
C TYR A 288 8.32 -22.23 5.11
N GLN A 289 9.62 -22.16 5.34
CA GLN A 289 10.25 -21.48 6.50
C GLN A 289 10.79 -20.09 6.12
N PHE A 290 10.80 -19.13 7.05
CA PHE A 290 11.25 -17.75 6.78
C PHE A 290 12.41 -17.33 7.69
N PHE A 291 13.63 -17.27 7.17
CA PHE A 291 14.86 -17.05 7.95
C PHE A 291 15.20 -15.56 8.11
N GLY A 292 14.24 -14.79 8.63
CA GLY A 292 14.43 -13.38 8.98
C GLY A 292 14.69 -13.16 10.47
N LYS A 293 15.49 -12.14 10.81
CA LYS A 293 15.83 -11.74 12.18
C LYS A 293 14.72 -10.97 12.89
N SER A 294 13.73 -10.46 12.15
CA SER A 294 12.61 -9.67 12.69
C SER A 294 11.31 -9.93 11.94
N PHE A 295 10.18 -9.62 12.58
CA PHE A 295 8.85 -9.64 11.95
C PHE A 295 8.82 -8.84 10.64
N SER A 296 9.33 -7.60 10.66
CA SER A 296 9.35 -6.72 9.49
C SER A 296 10.19 -7.28 8.34
N GLU A 297 11.29 -7.96 8.65
CA GLU A 297 12.14 -8.61 7.63
C GLU A 297 11.41 -9.78 6.95
N LYS A 298 10.73 -10.64 7.72
CA LYS A 298 9.91 -11.73 7.17
C LYS A 298 8.78 -11.19 6.29
N VAL A 299 8.05 -10.17 6.74
CA VAL A 299 6.99 -9.53 5.96
C VAL A 299 7.52 -8.89 4.67
N LYS A 300 8.70 -8.26 4.73
CA LYS A 300 9.35 -7.66 3.56
C LYS A 300 9.69 -8.70 2.49
N MET A 301 10.27 -9.82 2.90
CA MET A 301 10.54 -10.96 2.01
C MET A 301 9.27 -11.46 1.31
N ILE A 302 8.21 -11.71 2.08
CA ILE A 302 6.93 -12.21 1.57
C ILE A 302 6.30 -11.21 0.58
N GLY A 303 6.23 -9.92 0.96
CA GLY A 303 5.56 -8.92 0.11
C GLY A 303 6.29 -8.64 -1.21
N ASN A 304 7.61 -8.82 -1.25
CA ASN A 304 8.43 -8.66 -2.46
C ASN A 304 8.36 -9.86 -3.40
N ALA A 305 8.07 -11.06 -2.89
CA ALA A 305 8.08 -12.27 -3.70
C ALA A 305 7.01 -12.28 -4.79
N ILE A 306 7.28 -13.00 -5.87
CA ILE A 306 6.25 -13.46 -6.80
C ILE A 306 5.51 -14.67 -6.19
N PRO A 307 4.17 -14.79 -6.38
CA PRO A 307 3.46 -16.00 -5.98
C PRO A 307 3.93 -17.26 -6.73
N PRO A 308 4.33 -18.32 -6.00
CA PRO A 308 4.75 -19.59 -6.60
C PRO A 308 3.66 -20.25 -7.46
N THR A 309 2.38 -19.96 -7.19
CA THR A 309 1.25 -20.48 -7.96
C THR A 309 1.32 -20.03 -9.43
N PHE A 310 1.70 -18.78 -9.70
CA PHE A 310 1.85 -18.27 -11.06
C PHE A 310 3.12 -18.80 -11.74
N SER A 311 4.22 -18.91 -10.98
CA SER A 311 5.45 -19.55 -11.45
C SER A 311 5.22 -20.99 -11.90
N TYR A 312 4.37 -21.73 -11.19
CA TYR A 312 3.95 -23.09 -11.55
C TYR A 312 3.14 -23.15 -12.86
N ILE A 313 2.26 -22.16 -13.12
CA ILE A 313 1.52 -22.06 -14.39
C ILE A 313 2.48 -21.89 -15.57
N LEU A 314 3.41 -20.93 -15.46
CA LEU A 314 4.38 -20.67 -16.51
C LEU A 314 5.26 -21.89 -16.79
N ALA A 315 5.73 -22.57 -15.74
CA ALA A 315 6.51 -23.80 -15.86
C ALA A 315 5.71 -24.93 -16.52
N SER A 316 4.44 -25.09 -16.16
CA SER A 316 3.55 -26.10 -16.73
C SER A 316 3.41 -25.91 -18.24
N TYR A 317 3.18 -24.67 -18.70
CA TYR A 317 3.18 -24.37 -20.13
C TYR A 317 4.55 -24.64 -20.79
N ALA A 318 5.64 -24.22 -20.16
CA ALA A 318 6.98 -24.41 -20.69
C ALA A 318 7.32 -25.90 -20.89
N LEU A 319 6.79 -26.77 -20.03
CA LEU A 319 6.90 -28.23 -20.12
C LEU A 319 5.93 -28.87 -21.13
N GLY A 320 5.07 -28.07 -21.79
CA GLY A 320 4.16 -28.53 -22.83
C GLY A 320 2.76 -28.93 -22.33
N ARG A 321 2.40 -28.64 -21.07
CA ARG A 321 1.04 -28.88 -20.58
C ARG A 321 0.07 -27.86 -21.18
N THR A 322 -1.15 -28.31 -21.42
CA THR A 322 -2.28 -27.46 -21.78
C THR A 322 -3.17 -27.23 -20.55
N GLY A 323 -4.19 -26.39 -20.68
CA GLY A 323 -5.19 -26.25 -19.61
C GLY A 323 -5.86 -27.59 -19.24
N ALA A 324 -6.12 -28.46 -20.21
CA ALA A 324 -6.81 -29.74 -19.99
C ALA A 324 -5.96 -30.75 -19.19
N ASP A 325 -4.64 -30.68 -19.34
CA ASP A 325 -3.67 -31.56 -18.66
C ASP A 325 -3.03 -30.86 -17.45
N PHE A 326 -3.66 -29.78 -16.97
CA PHE A 326 -3.19 -29.03 -15.83
C PHE A 326 -3.40 -29.81 -14.54
N ILE A 327 -2.32 -30.04 -13.80
CA ILE A 327 -2.38 -30.62 -12.46
C ILE A 327 -2.71 -29.49 -11.48
N PRO A 328 -3.83 -29.55 -10.74
CA PRO A 328 -4.18 -28.52 -9.78
C PRO A 328 -3.11 -28.30 -8.72
N HIS A 329 -2.97 -27.06 -8.23
CA HIS A 329 -1.97 -26.72 -7.20
C HIS A 329 -2.02 -27.63 -5.98
N THR A 330 -3.21 -28.03 -5.54
CA THR A 330 -3.40 -28.92 -4.39
C THR A 330 -2.85 -30.32 -4.61
N GLU A 331 -2.84 -30.81 -5.85
CA GLU A 331 -2.26 -32.10 -6.20
C GLU A 331 -0.75 -31.98 -6.39
N ALA A 332 -0.30 -30.92 -7.07
CA ALA A 332 1.13 -30.65 -7.28
C ALA A 332 1.91 -30.45 -5.98
N GLY A 333 1.25 -29.93 -4.93
CA GLY A 333 1.84 -29.68 -3.62
C GLY A 333 1.67 -30.79 -2.60
N ALA A 334 1.01 -31.91 -2.93
CA ALA A 334 0.64 -32.95 -1.97
C ALA A 334 1.85 -33.55 -1.23
N ASP A 335 2.99 -33.68 -1.92
CA ASP A 335 4.21 -34.28 -1.40
C ASP A 335 5.19 -33.26 -0.77
N LEU A 336 4.78 -32.01 -0.60
CA LEU A 336 5.60 -31.00 0.05
C LEU A 336 5.92 -31.40 1.50
N CYS A 337 7.21 -31.44 1.82
CA CYS A 337 7.69 -31.75 3.16
C CYS A 337 8.24 -30.50 3.86
N LEU A 338 8.31 -30.55 5.18
CA LEU A 338 9.06 -29.55 5.95
C LEU A 338 10.55 -29.62 5.58
N PRO A 339 11.24 -28.47 5.45
CA PRO A 339 12.68 -28.46 5.26
C PRO A 339 13.41 -28.95 6.52
N VAL A 340 14.69 -29.31 6.35
CA VAL A 340 15.54 -29.83 7.44
C VAL A 340 15.76 -28.79 8.55
N LYS A 341 15.86 -27.51 8.18
CA LYS A 341 16.09 -26.41 9.12
C LYS A 341 14.79 -25.68 9.38
N ASN A 342 14.49 -25.45 10.65
CA ASN A 342 13.40 -24.57 11.07
C ASN A 342 13.90 -23.12 11.19
N ALA A 343 13.06 -22.17 10.77
CA ALA A 343 13.34 -20.76 10.99
C ALA A 343 13.20 -20.40 12.48
N LEU A 344 13.94 -19.38 12.91
CA LEU A 344 13.80 -18.85 14.27
C LEU A 344 12.44 -18.14 14.42
N ALA A 345 11.79 -18.37 15.57
CA ALA A 345 10.64 -17.58 15.97
C ALA A 345 11.06 -16.11 16.16
N THR A 346 10.28 -15.20 15.61
CA THR A 346 10.51 -13.75 15.75
C THR A 346 9.41 -13.15 16.61
N LYS A 347 9.79 -12.24 17.51
CA LYS A 347 8.80 -11.47 18.26
C LYS A 347 7.90 -10.69 17.31
N VAL A 348 6.59 -10.78 17.56
CA VAL A 348 5.58 -9.99 16.86
C VAL A 348 5.76 -8.50 17.15
N ASP A 349 5.19 -7.66 16.29
CA ASP A 349 5.13 -6.23 16.55
C ASP A 349 4.19 -5.97 17.74
N THR A 350 4.59 -5.09 18.66
CA THR A 350 3.85 -4.82 19.90
C THR A 350 3.04 -3.53 19.78
N ALA A 351 1.88 -3.46 20.42
CA ALA A 351 1.19 -2.19 20.60
C ALA A 351 2.03 -1.24 21.50
N GLY A 352 1.64 0.03 21.56
CA GLY A 352 2.19 0.94 22.57
C GLY A 352 3.58 1.52 22.28
N LYS A 353 4.24 1.16 21.17
CA LYS A 353 5.57 1.73 20.84
C LYS A 353 5.49 3.25 20.69
N THR A 354 6.48 3.93 21.24
CA THR A 354 6.69 5.36 20.98
C THR A 354 7.03 5.56 19.51
N TYR A 355 6.54 6.65 18.93
CA TYR A 355 6.84 7.02 17.55
C TYR A 355 7.97 8.04 17.50
N PRO A 356 8.64 8.27 16.36
CA PRO A 356 9.60 9.37 16.23
C PRO A 356 8.99 10.72 16.62
N GLU A 357 9.76 11.62 17.24
CA GLU A 357 9.25 12.95 17.64
C GLU A 357 8.72 13.75 16.45
N LYS A 358 9.32 13.52 15.27
CA LYS A 358 8.94 14.14 14.01
C LYS A 358 7.79 13.44 13.29
N ARG A 359 7.00 12.58 13.97
CA ARG A 359 5.85 11.89 13.37
C ARG A 359 4.84 12.91 12.86
N ARG A 360 4.50 12.81 11.58
CA ARG A 360 3.44 13.64 10.96
C ARG A 360 2.05 13.10 11.31
N PHE A 361 1.10 14.01 11.46
CA PHE A 361 -0.33 13.75 11.63
C PHE A 361 -1.09 14.43 10.50
N ARG A 362 -2.09 13.76 9.97
CA ARG A 362 -3.06 14.31 9.01
C ARG A 362 -4.33 13.48 9.07
N ALA A 363 -5.45 14.13 9.33
CA ALA A 363 -6.76 13.50 9.32
C ALA A 363 -7.79 14.44 8.69
N ALA A 364 -8.67 13.89 7.87
CA ALA A 364 -9.77 14.66 7.29
C ALA A 364 -10.85 14.88 8.35
N ILE A 365 -11.34 16.10 8.49
CA ILE A 365 -12.30 16.47 9.53
C ILE A 365 -13.69 15.90 9.18
N PRO A 366 -14.40 15.21 10.11
CA PRO A 366 -15.77 14.75 9.89
C PRO A 366 -16.68 15.87 9.36
N HIS A 367 -17.71 15.51 8.59
CA HIS A 367 -18.64 16.44 7.91
C HIS A 367 -18.01 17.38 6.86
N LEU A 368 -16.69 17.54 6.84
CA LEU A 368 -15.93 18.38 5.91
C LEU A 368 -15.14 17.57 4.88
N ARG A 369 -15.68 16.41 4.49
CA ARG A 369 -15.08 15.43 3.56
C ARG A 369 -15.89 15.36 2.27
N PHE A 370 -15.37 15.90 1.17
CA PHE A 370 -16.16 16.05 -0.06
C PHE A 370 -15.72 15.11 -1.20
N LYS A 371 -14.88 14.10 -0.91
CA LYS A 371 -14.27 13.17 -1.89
C LYS A 371 -13.38 13.85 -2.93
N SER A 372 -12.76 13.07 -3.82
CA SER A 372 -11.92 13.55 -4.94
C SER A 372 -10.85 14.57 -4.54
N GLY A 373 -10.22 14.38 -3.37
CA GLY A 373 -9.23 15.31 -2.85
C GLY A 373 -9.76 16.62 -2.27
N MET A 374 -11.08 16.89 -2.29
CA MET A 374 -11.64 18.09 -1.67
C MET A 374 -12.05 17.81 -0.23
N ARG A 375 -11.41 18.47 0.75
CA ARG A 375 -11.66 18.26 2.19
C ARG A 375 -11.03 19.33 3.06
N PHE A 376 -11.45 19.40 4.31
CA PHE A 376 -10.67 20.02 5.38
C PHE A 376 -9.86 18.96 6.11
N GLU A 377 -8.63 19.30 6.50
CA GLU A 377 -7.76 18.43 7.29
C GLU A 377 -7.21 19.16 8.50
N PHE A 378 -7.09 18.43 9.60
CA PHE A 378 -6.26 18.81 10.73
C PHE A 378 -4.92 18.09 10.60
N ALA A 379 -3.83 18.84 10.64
CA ALA A 379 -2.50 18.30 10.42
C ALA A 379 -1.45 19.05 11.24
N ASN A 380 -0.35 18.36 11.51
CA ASN A 380 0.85 19.01 12.03
C ASN A 380 1.86 19.33 10.90
N GLU A 381 2.70 20.32 11.16
CA GLU A 381 3.92 20.59 10.42
C GLU A 381 5.08 20.58 11.39
N VAL A 382 6.02 19.68 11.14
CA VAL A 382 7.19 19.49 12.00
C VAL A 382 8.34 20.28 11.39
N GLY A 383 8.69 21.40 12.01
CA GLY A 383 9.88 22.19 11.72
C GLY A 383 11.14 21.62 12.38
N GLU A 384 12.26 22.31 12.23
CA GLU A 384 13.51 21.94 12.92
C GLU A 384 13.46 22.24 14.42
N VAL A 385 12.79 23.34 14.79
CA VAL A 385 12.72 23.86 16.16
C VAL A 385 11.35 23.62 16.79
N ASP A 386 10.26 23.85 16.04
CA ASP A 386 8.89 23.77 16.55
C ASP A 386 7.96 22.92 15.68
N THR A 387 6.88 22.41 16.29
CA THR A 387 5.78 21.74 15.58
C THR A 387 4.53 22.59 15.66
N THR A 388 3.98 22.95 14.49
CA THR A 388 2.71 23.70 14.40
C THR A 388 1.57 22.74 14.06
N TRP A 389 0.37 23.07 14.52
CA TRP A 389 -0.85 22.34 14.19
C TRP A 389 -1.80 23.32 13.51
N SER A 390 -2.46 22.90 12.44
CA SER A 390 -3.33 23.79 11.66
C SER A 390 -4.43 23.02 10.94
N MET A 391 -5.50 23.76 10.64
CA MET A 391 -6.55 23.31 9.75
C MET A 391 -6.29 23.85 8.34
N ARG A 392 -6.52 23.02 7.31
CA ARG A 392 -6.31 23.39 5.90
C ARG A 392 -7.46 22.93 5.05
N PHE A 393 -7.82 23.74 4.06
CA PHE A 393 -8.76 23.33 3.03
C PHE A 393 -8.01 22.93 1.77
N TYR A 394 -8.33 21.75 1.26
CA TYR A 394 -7.83 21.26 -0.01
C TYR A 394 -8.96 21.26 -1.03
N SER A 395 -8.72 21.81 -2.22
CA SER A 395 -9.67 21.79 -3.33
C SER A 395 -8.96 21.72 -4.66
N GLY A 396 -9.65 21.22 -5.68
CA GLY A 396 -9.09 20.96 -6.99
C GLY A 396 -9.39 19.54 -7.46
N ASN A 397 -8.94 19.19 -8.66
CA ASN A 397 -9.13 17.84 -9.18
C ASN A 397 -8.00 16.93 -8.68
N SER A 398 -8.11 15.61 -8.88
CA SER A 398 -7.12 14.64 -8.38
C SER A 398 -5.70 14.80 -8.95
N LYS A 399 -5.52 15.65 -9.99
CA LYS A 399 -4.23 15.95 -10.63
C LYS A 399 -3.68 17.33 -10.26
N ASP A 400 -4.51 18.23 -9.74
CA ASP A 400 -4.16 19.59 -9.31
C ASP A 400 -4.96 19.94 -8.05
N ILE A 401 -4.54 19.38 -6.91
CA ILE A 401 -5.09 19.70 -5.59
C ILE A 401 -4.30 20.87 -5.02
N ARG A 402 -4.97 21.98 -4.74
CA ARG A 402 -4.38 23.15 -4.09
C ARG A 402 -4.72 23.20 -2.62
N THR A 403 -3.80 23.78 -1.85
CA THR A 403 -3.95 24.05 -0.42
C THR A 403 -4.40 25.50 -0.24
N HIS A 404 -5.46 25.69 0.54
CA HIS A 404 -5.91 26.98 1.03
C HIS A 404 -5.58 27.08 2.52
N TYR A 405 -4.81 28.09 2.87
CA TYR A 405 -4.46 28.40 4.26
C TYR A 405 -5.60 29.22 4.87
N LEU A 406 -6.03 28.81 6.07
CA LEU A 406 -7.19 29.39 6.75
C LEU A 406 -6.70 30.49 7.71
N ASP A 407 -6.09 31.54 7.16
CA ASP A 407 -5.39 32.60 7.89
C ASP A 407 -6.22 33.89 8.04
N GLU A 408 -5.65 34.92 8.67
CA GLU A 408 -6.29 36.23 8.86
C GLU A 408 -6.70 36.92 7.56
N LYS A 409 -5.96 36.66 6.47
CA LYS A 409 -6.29 37.23 5.17
C LYS A 409 -7.60 36.64 4.66
N LEU A 410 -7.77 35.33 4.77
CA LEU A 410 -9.04 34.68 4.42
C LEU A 410 -10.17 35.09 5.36
N GLY A 411 -9.89 35.27 6.66
CA GLY A 411 -10.83 35.82 7.63
C GLY A 411 -11.34 37.22 7.25
N SER A 412 -10.43 38.11 6.88
CA SER A 412 -10.77 39.47 6.41
C SER A 412 -11.58 39.47 5.10
N GLN A 413 -11.41 38.45 4.24
CA GLN A 413 -12.22 38.29 3.04
C GLN A 413 -13.62 37.82 3.37
N LEU A 414 -13.75 36.87 4.29
CA LEU A 414 -15.03 36.35 4.78
C LEU A 414 -15.89 37.47 5.40
N GLU A 415 -15.28 38.33 6.24
CA GLU A 415 -15.94 39.50 6.84
C GLU A 415 -16.44 40.53 5.82
N LYS A 416 -15.84 40.58 4.62
CA LYS A 416 -16.32 41.44 3.52
C LYS A 416 -17.45 40.80 2.70
N CYS A 417 -17.47 39.47 2.64
CA CYS A 417 -18.44 38.71 1.85
C CYS A 417 -19.81 38.63 2.53
N VAL A 418 -19.82 38.73 3.86
CA VAL A 418 -20.96 38.53 4.75
C VAL A 418 -20.93 39.62 5.81
N GLU A 419 -22.01 40.37 6.00
CA GLU A 419 -22.20 41.17 7.22
C GLU A 419 -22.40 40.21 8.40
N LEU A 420 -21.29 39.68 8.91
CA LEU A 420 -21.22 38.60 9.89
C LEU A 420 -21.69 39.01 11.29
N GLU A 421 -22.13 40.24 11.51
CA GLU A 421 -22.55 40.69 12.85
C GLU A 421 -23.66 39.78 13.39
N ASP A 422 -24.67 39.40 12.59
CA ASP A 422 -25.78 38.53 13.06
C ASP A 422 -25.44 37.03 13.14
N VAL A 423 -24.56 36.51 12.27
CA VAL A 423 -24.11 35.10 12.31
C VAL A 423 -23.11 34.90 13.45
N ALA A 424 -22.17 35.84 13.62
CA ALA A 424 -21.19 35.80 14.70
C ALA A 424 -21.84 36.02 16.07
N VAL A 425 -22.91 36.85 16.17
CA VAL A 425 -23.67 37.10 17.42
C VAL A 425 -24.56 35.90 17.84
N ARG A 426 -25.07 35.11 16.89
CA ARG A 426 -25.83 33.88 17.22
C ARG A 426 -24.94 32.66 17.42
N ALA A 427 -23.87 32.56 16.63
CA ALA A 427 -22.82 31.58 16.86
C ALA A 427 -22.04 31.84 18.16
N THR A 428 -22.02 33.07 18.72
CA THR A 428 -21.18 33.43 19.89
C THR A 428 -21.54 32.73 21.19
N ALA A 429 -22.79 32.30 21.38
CA ALA A 429 -23.17 31.53 22.56
C ALA A 429 -22.46 30.17 22.61
N SER A 430 -22.23 29.57 21.43
CA SER A 430 -21.42 28.36 21.24
C SER A 430 -19.93 28.70 21.05
N SER A 431 -19.61 29.83 20.42
CA SER A 431 -18.25 30.30 20.11
C SER A 431 -17.43 30.56 21.37
N ASN A 432 -17.97 31.16 22.43
CA ASN A 432 -17.16 31.45 23.63
C ASN A 432 -16.65 30.17 24.33
N SER A 433 -17.48 29.12 24.42
CA SER A 433 -17.07 27.83 25.01
C SER A 433 -16.17 27.02 24.05
N MET A 434 -16.40 27.12 22.75
CA MET A 434 -15.54 26.50 21.72
C MET A 434 -14.19 27.20 21.58
N GLU A 435 -14.15 28.52 21.76
CA GLU A 435 -12.96 29.37 21.76
C GLU A 435 -12.07 29.05 22.97
N GLU A 436 -12.62 28.89 24.18
CA GLU A 436 -11.87 28.42 25.35
C GLU A 436 -11.29 27.00 25.15
N LEU A 437 -12.04 26.11 24.50
CA LEU A 437 -11.57 24.74 24.24
C LEU A 437 -10.44 24.73 23.20
N ILE A 438 -10.61 25.39 22.05
CA ILE A 438 -9.60 25.48 20.97
C ILE A 438 -8.34 26.21 21.45
N THR A 439 -8.48 27.20 22.32
CA THR A 439 -7.35 27.93 22.93
C THR A 439 -6.58 27.11 23.97
N SER A 440 -7.01 25.92 24.38
CA SER A 440 -6.24 25.06 25.29
C SER A 440 -5.16 24.21 24.60
N VAL A 441 -5.13 24.16 23.26
CA VAL A 441 -4.21 23.30 22.50
C VAL A 441 -2.77 23.77 22.66
N ASP A 442 -1.98 23.03 23.44
CA ASP A 442 -0.52 23.12 23.41
C ASP A 442 0.00 22.17 22.32
N GLY A 443 0.44 22.72 21.19
CA GLY A 443 0.93 21.93 20.06
C GLY A 443 2.11 21.01 20.41
N ALA A 444 2.96 21.40 21.36
CA ALA A 444 4.07 20.57 21.83
C ALA A 444 3.56 19.41 22.69
N LEU A 445 2.58 19.67 23.56
CA LEU A 445 1.88 18.63 24.31
C LEU A 445 1.17 17.65 23.37
N LEU A 446 0.41 18.17 22.41
CA LEU A 446 -0.32 17.36 21.44
C LEU A 446 0.62 16.49 20.60
N GLN A 447 1.80 17.01 20.22
CA GLN A 447 2.84 16.23 19.55
C GLN A 447 3.44 15.14 20.47
N ARG A 448 3.65 15.42 21.76
CA ARG A 448 4.10 14.41 22.73
C ARG A 448 3.05 13.31 22.93
N ILE A 449 1.76 13.65 22.95
CA ILE A 449 0.66 12.67 23.01
C ILE A 449 0.62 11.84 21.72
N TRP A 450 0.63 12.49 20.55
CA TRP A 450 0.59 11.81 19.24
C TRP A 450 1.77 10.85 19.02
N THR A 451 2.89 11.11 19.68
CA THR A 451 4.07 10.26 19.61
C THR A 451 4.19 9.26 20.77
N ARG A 452 3.14 9.13 21.59
CA ARG A 452 3.02 8.27 22.77
C ARG A 452 4.08 8.52 23.86
N ARG A 453 4.61 9.75 23.93
CA ARG A 453 5.54 10.20 25.00
C ARG A 453 4.83 10.81 26.21
N ARG A 454 3.54 11.11 26.10
CA ARG A 454 2.69 11.62 27.18
C ARG A 454 1.27 11.07 27.02
N GLN A 455 0.59 10.82 28.12
CA GLN A 455 -0.81 10.42 28.12
C GLN A 455 -1.73 11.65 28.00
N GLY A 456 -2.89 11.47 27.38
CA GLY A 456 -3.89 12.53 27.20
C GLY A 456 -4.75 12.31 25.95
N GLU A 457 -5.62 13.26 25.67
CA GLU A 457 -6.46 13.24 24.47
C GLU A 457 -5.61 13.49 23.22
N GLY A 458 -5.59 12.51 22.32
CA GLY A 458 -4.81 12.56 21.10
C GLY A 458 -5.40 13.51 20.05
N PRO A 459 -4.71 13.70 18.91
CA PRO A 459 -5.15 14.60 17.85
C PRO A 459 -6.49 14.20 17.21
N TYR A 460 -6.94 12.95 17.35
CA TYR A 460 -8.26 12.54 16.89
C TYR A 460 -9.42 13.14 17.69
N HIS A 461 -9.24 13.41 18.98
CA HIS A 461 -10.22 14.15 19.76
C HIS A 461 -10.47 15.53 19.13
N TRP A 462 -9.40 16.25 18.79
CA TRP A 462 -9.48 17.54 18.11
C TRP A 462 -10.11 17.46 16.72
N VAL A 463 -9.81 16.40 15.96
CA VAL A 463 -10.43 16.15 14.66
C VAL A 463 -11.95 16.03 14.78
N ASP A 464 -12.42 15.26 15.75
CA ASP A 464 -13.86 15.03 15.94
C ASP A 464 -14.54 16.30 16.47
N LEU A 465 -13.94 16.97 17.46
CA LEU A 465 -14.42 18.27 17.99
C LEU A 465 -14.53 19.35 16.90
N LEU A 466 -13.50 19.54 16.08
CA LEU A 466 -13.55 20.51 14.97
C LEU A 466 -14.65 20.17 13.96
N GLY A 467 -14.97 18.87 13.80
CA GLY A 467 -16.07 18.40 12.96
C GLY A 467 -17.44 18.72 13.53
N GLU A 468 -17.61 18.56 14.85
CA GLU A 468 -18.84 18.91 15.58
C GLU A 468 -19.08 20.43 15.52
N ILE A 469 -18.07 21.23 15.84
CA ILE A 469 -18.13 22.70 15.74
C ILE A 469 -18.50 23.15 14.32
N ALA A 470 -17.86 22.56 13.30
CA ALA A 470 -18.18 22.86 11.91
C ALA A 470 -19.59 22.40 11.50
N ASN A 471 -20.17 21.43 12.21
CA ASN A 471 -21.55 21.04 12.00
C ASN A 471 -22.52 22.07 12.59
N ASP A 472 -22.24 22.57 13.80
CA ASP A 472 -23.07 23.60 14.44
C ASP A 472 -23.05 24.89 13.62
N VAL A 473 -21.86 25.36 13.21
CA VAL A 473 -21.73 26.53 12.32
C VAL A 473 -22.45 26.31 10.99
N TYR A 474 -22.45 25.08 10.46
CA TYR A 474 -23.20 24.78 9.24
C TYR A 474 -24.71 24.96 9.44
N ASP A 475 -25.26 24.52 10.58
CA ASP A 475 -26.68 24.65 10.88
C ASP A 475 -27.07 26.13 11.07
N ASP A 476 -26.21 26.93 11.70
CA ASP A 476 -26.39 28.39 11.81
C ASP A 476 -26.37 29.09 10.44
N LEU A 477 -25.45 28.70 9.55
CA LEU A 477 -25.37 29.27 8.20
C LEU A 477 -26.60 28.98 7.36
N LEU A 478 -27.23 27.81 7.54
CA LEU A 478 -28.50 27.48 6.85
C LEU A 478 -29.64 28.41 7.29
N ALA A 479 -29.62 28.92 8.53
CA ALA A 479 -30.64 29.82 9.03
C ALA A 479 -30.48 31.27 8.56
N VAL A 480 -29.28 31.66 8.11
CA VAL A 480 -28.94 33.06 7.82
C VAL A 480 -28.60 33.32 6.34
N LEU A 481 -28.02 32.36 5.63
CA LEU A 481 -27.60 32.54 4.24
C LEU A 481 -28.54 31.85 3.26
N THR A 482 -28.91 32.57 2.20
CA THR A 482 -29.56 31.95 1.03
C THR A 482 -28.57 31.06 0.28
N GLU A 483 -29.07 30.10 -0.50
CA GLU A 483 -28.22 29.19 -1.29
C GLU A 483 -27.36 29.99 -2.29
N VAL A 484 -27.95 31.00 -2.93
CA VAL A 484 -27.27 31.87 -3.90
C VAL A 484 -26.13 32.65 -3.24
N ASP A 485 -26.36 33.16 -2.01
CA ASP A 485 -25.32 33.86 -1.26
C ASP A 485 -24.19 32.90 -0.89
N ALA A 486 -24.52 31.72 -0.36
CA ALA A 486 -23.51 30.72 -0.01
C ALA A 486 -22.66 30.32 -1.22
N GLU A 487 -23.28 30.09 -2.39
CA GLU A 487 -22.57 29.81 -3.64
C GLU A 487 -21.64 30.94 -4.07
N ARG A 488 -22.10 32.20 -3.97
CA ARG A 488 -21.28 33.37 -4.30
C ARG A 488 -20.08 33.47 -3.37
N ILE A 489 -20.32 33.37 -2.06
CA ILE A 489 -19.29 33.48 -1.01
C ILE A 489 -18.22 32.40 -1.21
N VAL A 490 -18.60 31.13 -1.40
CA VAL A 490 -17.61 30.07 -1.53
C VAL A 490 -16.74 30.24 -2.78
N LEU A 491 -17.30 30.73 -3.89
CA LEU A 491 -16.52 31.01 -5.10
C LEU A 491 -15.59 32.21 -4.94
N GLU A 492 -15.99 33.22 -4.15
CA GLU A 492 -15.16 34.37 -3.84
C GLU A 492 -13.99 33.99 -2.91
N LEU A 493 -14.25 33.16 -1.90
CA LEU A 493 -13.25 32.76 -0.90
C LEU A 493 -12.23 31.76 -1.44
N VAL A 494 -12.70 30.71 -2.13
CA VAL A 494 -11.86 29.55 -2.49
C VAL A 494 -11.95 29.17 -3.97
N GLY A 495 -12.78 29.85 -4.74
CA GLY A 495 -12.93 29.61 -6.17
C GLY A 495 -11.65 29.94 -6.93
N GLN A 496 -11.25 29.02 -7.81
CA GLN A 496 -10.05 29.17 -8.62
C GLN A 496 -10.42 29.10 -10.10
N ARG A 497 -9.82 29.94 -10.93
CA ARG A 497 -10.07 29.93 -12.37
C ARG A 497 -8.99 29.13 -13.11
N ASP A 498 -9.40 28.36 -14.11
CA ASP A 498 -8.50 27.69 -15.06
C ASP A 498 -7.93 28.68 -16.09
N SER A 499 -7.11 28.18 -17.02
CA SER A 499 -6.52 29.00 -18.10
C SER A 499 -7.57 29.64 -19.03
N ASN A 500 -8.81 29.16 -18.99
CA ASN A 500 -9.94 29.69 -19.77
C ASN A 500 -10.84 30.61 -18.92
N GLY A 501 -10.42 30.96 -17.70
CA GLY A 501 -11.18 31.82 -16.79
C GLY A 501 -12.37 31.14 -16.11
N LYS A 502 -12.58 29.83 -16.24
CA LYS A 502 -13.70 29.09 -15.63
C LYS A 502 -13.34 28.59 -14.24
N PHE A 503 -14.30 28.58 -13.32
CA PHE A 503 -14.06 28.06 -11.98
C PHE A 503 -13.81 26.54 -11.99
N VAL A 504 -12.68 26.13 -11.44
CA VAL A 504 -12.31 24.72 -11.24
C VAL A 504 -13.25 24.12 -10.20
N ASN A 505 -13.87 22.98 -10.54
CA ASN A 505 -14.82 22.27 -9.67
C ASN A 505 -16.01 23.12 -9.18
N GLU A 506 -16.43 24.13 -9.95
CA GLU A 506 -17.49 25.08 -9.55
C GLU A 506 -18.74 24.39 -8.99
N ALA A 507 -19.31 23.43 -9.74
CA ALA A 507 -20.51 22.70 -9.32
C ALA A 507 -20.35 21.98 -7.97
N LYS A 508 -19.12 21.56 -7.65
CA LYS A 508 -18.82 20.88 -6.39
C LYS A 508 -18.60 21.85 -5.24
N LEU A 509 -17.98 23.00 -5.51
CA LEU A 509 -17.87 24.10 -4.53
C LEU A 509 -19.26 24.59 -4.15
N LYS A 510 -20.12 24.86 -5.14
CA LYS A 510 -21.51 25.26 -4.96
C LYS A 510 -22.33 24.26 -4.14
N ARG A 511 -22.30 22.98 -4.53
CA ARG A 511 -22.99 21.89 -3.82
C ARG A 511 -22.62 21.79 -2.33
N HIS A 512 -21.41 22.18 -1.97
CA HIS A 512 -20.90 22.09 -0.61
C HIS A 512 -20.66 23.46 0.03
N ALA A 513 -21.26 24.54 -0.51
CA ALA A 513 -20.97 25.92 -0.14
C ALA A 513 -21.05 26.16 1.37
N TYR A 514 -22.19 25.86 1.99
CA TYR A 514 -22.40 26.00 3.43
C TYR A 514 -21.34 25.26 4.26
N ARG A 515 -21.03 24.00 3.93
CA ARG A 515 -20.03 23.19 4.65
C ARG A 515 -18.62 23.75 4.47
N ILE A 516 -18.31 24.28 3.28
CA ILE A 516 -17.01 24.91 3.02
C ILE A 516 -16.90 26.21 3.81
N ILE A 517 -17.93 27.05 3.82
CA ILE A 517 -17.95 28.31 4.60
C ILE A 517 -17.79 27.99 6.09
N ALA A 518 -18.54 27.02 6.62
CA ALA A 518 -18.40 26.57 8.02
C ALA A 518 -16.96 26.13 8.32
N GLY A 519 -16.36 25.31 7.45
CA GLY A 519 -14.97 24.92 7.60
C GLY A 519 -13.99 26.10 7.54
N VAL A 520 -14.22 27.09 6.66
CA VAL A 520 -13.39 28.30 6.60
C VAL A 520 -13.48 29.09 7.91
N ILE A 521 -14.70 29.32 8.42
CA ILE A 521 -14.94 30.03 9.69
C ILE A 521 -14.16 29.36 10.83
N VAL A 522 -14.38 28.05 11.03
CA VAL A 522 -13.73 27.28 12.10
C VAL A 522 -12.21 27.28 11.95
N GLY A 523 -11.71 27.13 10.73
CA GLY A 523 -10.27 27.13 10.48
C GLY A 523 -9.61 28.49 10.69
N VAL A 524 -10.30 29.59 10.34
CA VAL A 524 -9.83 30.95 10.63
C VAL A 524 -9.78 31.17 12.14
N TRP A 525 -10.86 30.87 12.87
CA TRP A 525 -10.91 30.96 14.33
C TRP A 525 -9.75 30.22 15.00
N PHE A 526 -9.46 29.00 14.52
CA PHE A 526 -8.33 28.20 15.00
C PHE A 526 -6.96 28.87 14.73
N SER A 527 -6.78 29.55 13.60
CA SER A 527 -5.52 30.20 13.23
C SER A 527 -5.26 31.52 13.96
N ARG A 528 -6.27 32.42 14.09
CA ARG A 528 -6.11 33.77 14.70
C ARG A 528 -5.45 33.70 16.08
N LYS A 529 -5.93 32.78 16.92
CA LYS A 529 -5.49 32.65 18.32
C LYS A 529 -4.17 31.89 18.51
N ASN A 530 -3.73 31.09 17.54
CA ASN A 530 -2.38 30.49 17.57
C ASN A 530 -1.29 31.55 17.37
N SER A 531 -1.54 32.55 16.51
CA SER A 531 -0.64 33.67 16.28
C SER A 531 -0.48 34.57 17.52
N ASP A 532 -1.58 34.86 18.23
CA ASP A 532 -1.56 35.65 19.48
C ASP A 532 -0.68 35.01 20.58
N LYS A 533 -0.67 33.67 20.67
CA LYS A 533 0.17 32.93 21.64
C LYS A 533 1.66 32.87 21.27
N GLN A 534 1.99 32.80 19.98
CA GLN A 534 3.39 32.86 19.54
C GLN A 534 3.99 34.22 19.85
N LEU A 535 3.21 35.29 19.67
CA LEU A 535 3.60 36.66 20.07
C LEU A 535 3.75 36.80 21.59
N ALA A 536 2.86 36.21 22.38
CA ALA A 536 2.93 36.25 23.85
C ALA A 536 4.03 35.37 24.49
N ARG A 537 4.58 34.38 23.76
CA ARG A 537 5.75 33.58 24.20
C ARG A 537 7.09 34.17 23.76
N ALA A 538 7.08 35.07 22.77
CA ALA A 538 8.27 35.76 22.26
C ALA A 538 8.54 37.12 22.95
N ALA A 539 7.52 37.65 23.65
CA ALA A 539 7.62 38.76 24.60
C ALA A 539 7.89 38.23 26.01
#